data_AF-A0A9C7UJE8-F1
#
_entry.id   AF-A0A9C7UJE8-F1
#
_cell.length_a   1.000
_cell.length_b   1.000
_cell.length_c   1.000
_cell.angle_alpha   90.00
_cell.angle_beta   90.00
_cell.angle_gamma   90.00
#
_symmetry.space_group_name_H-M   'P 1'
#
loop_
_entity.id
_entity.type
_entity.pdbx_description
1 polymer ?
#
loop_
_entity_poly.entity_id
_entity_poly.type
_entity_poly.pdbx_seq_one_letter_code
_entity_poly.pdbx_strand_id
1 'polypeptide(L)'
;MDGIQTIVHALPADAGEDARVEVGYVNWWSVGIVVLQGEDTLYETHPGKNVRVLEGLLQGTAMSSMTSQADSCHEPETGPDKAAGSDFSLAQMVESNQSKWERNKYSIYADMALGALFFLVGKLTEDLALAAIIGAAAGLALVVVQRFVKVDLLGGFAVFGTIMLLISAGFSLALQDDYWVQMKSTVLGIFTASLFMIDGVVRQGAYFGARIERYMPMPLHHGRIAIGISLTGLVMAYGNYFVAENFSEDFWLTYTTFLDIPVSMAMFYAVVYWARKKPTDPA
;
A
#
# COMPACT_ATOMS: atom_id res chain seq x y z
N MET A 1 -24.49 -20.97 1.22
CA MET A 1 -24.96 -19.60 0.90
C MET A 1 -26.12 -19.34 1.84
N ASP A 2 -25.83 -18.83 3.04
CA ASP A 2 -26.89 -18.44 3.96
C ASP A 2 -27.48 -17.12 3.48
N GLY A 3 -28.82 -17.09 3.40
CA GLY A 3 -29.59 -16.00 2.83
C GLY A 3 -29.39 -14.67 3.56
N ILE A 4 -29.85 -13.59 2.93
CA ILE A 4 -29.86 -12.24 3.50
C ILE A 4 -30.56 -12.30 4.87
N GLN A 5 -29.79 -12.10 5.95
CA GLN A 5 -30.36 -11.93 7.29
C GLN A 5 -30.92 -10.52 7.42
N THR A 6 -32.24 -10.39 7.31
CA THR A 6 -32.94 -9.12 7.58
C THR A 6 -33.20 -9.00 9.06
N ILE A 7 -32.55 -8.03 9.71
CA ILE A 7 -32.74 -7.72 11.12
C ILE A 7 -33.68 -6.52 11.21
N VAL A 8 -34.85 -6.71 11.85
CA VAL A 8 -35.86 -5.67 12.04
C VAL A 8 -35.82 -5.21 13.49
N HIS A 9 -35.46 -3.95 13.71
CA HIS A 9 -35.48 -3.33 15.03
C HIS A 9 -36.47 -2.16 15.02
N ALA A 10 -37.46 -2.20 15.91
CA ALA A 10 -38.46 -1.15 16.04
C ALA A 10 -37.89 -0.02 16.90
N LEU A 11 -37.63 1.13 16.28
CA LEU A 11 -37.23 2.33 17.01
C LEU A 11 -38.46 2.89 17.75
N PRO A 12 -38.34 3.27 19.04
CA PRO A 12 -39.41 3.94 19.76
C PRO A 12 -39.67 5.31 19.12
N ALA A 13 -40.89 5.52 18.63
CA ALA A 13 -41.27 6.69 17.83
C ALA A 13 -41.38 8.02 18.63
N ASP A 14 -41.10 8.01 19.95
CA ASP A 14 -41.36 9.12 20.87
C ASP A 14 -40.11 9.75 21.52
N ALA A 15 -38.90 9.34 21.12
CA ALA A 15 -37.68 10.03 21.56
C ALA A 15 -37.25 11.02 20.47
N GLY A 16 -37.40 12.32 20.73
CA GLY A 16 -37.08 13.42 19.80
C GLY A 16 -35.59 13.59 19.44
N GLU A 17 -34.81 12.50 19.45
CA GLU A 17 -33.41 12.46 19.07
C GLU A 17 -33.19 11.51 17.88
N ASP A 18 -32.46 12.01 16.88
CA ASP A 18 -32.13 11.26 15.67
C ASP A 18 -31.26 10.05 15.99
N ALA A 19 -31.68 8.85 15.54
CA ALA A 19 -30.87 7.65 15.62
C ALA A 19 -29.68 7.74 14.65
N ARG A 20 -28.46 7.55 15.15
CA ARG A 20 -27.22 7.51 14.37
C ARG A 20 -26.81 6.07 14.14
N VAL A 21 -26.60 5.72 12.86
CA VAL A 21 -26.10 4.40 12.46
C VAL A 21 -24.64 4.54 12.07
N GLU A 22 -23.76 3.84 12.77
CA GLU A 22 -22.35 3.74 12.38
C GLU A 22 -22.05 2.33 11.86
N VAL A 23 -21.35 2.28 10.73
CA VAL A 23 -20.94 1.03 10.07
C VAL A 23 -19.44 1.05 9.96
N GLY A 24 -18.78 0.02 10.49
CA GLY A 24 -17.32 0.00 10.54
C GLY A 24 -16.75 -1.41 10.60
N TYR A 25 -15.45 -1.52 10.41
CA TYR A 25 -14.74 -2.81 10.43
C TYR A 25 -14.34 -3.16 11.87
N VAL A 26 -14.97 -4.20 12.42
CA VAL A 26 -14.56 -4.79 13.71
C VAL A 26 -13.24 -5.55 13.55
N ASN A 27 -12.98 -6.09 12.36
CA ASN A 27 -11.68 -6.60 11.92
C ASN A 27 -11.60 -6.58 10.38
N TRP A 28 -10.50 -7.06 9.81
CA TRP A 28 -10.23 -7.07 8.37
C TRP A 28 -11.23 -7.87 7.51
N TRP A 29 -12.09 -8.69 8.12
CA TRP A 29 -13.01 -9.59 7.42
C TRP A 29 -14.48 -9.39 7.84
N SER A 30 -14.74 -8.69 8.94
CA SER A 30 -16.09 -8.50 9.49
C SER A 30 -16.43 -7.02 9.65
N VAL A 31 -17.53 -6.63 9.03
CA VAL A 31 -18.20 -5.35 9.24
C VAL A 31 -19.16 -5.50 10.41
N GLY A 32 -19.12 -4.55 11.35
CA GLY A 32 -20.11 -4.42 12.40
C GLY A 32 -20.95 -3.16 12.18
N ILE A 33 -22.17 -3.20 12.71
CA ILE A 33 -23.09 -2.07 12.73
C ILE A 33 -23.40 -1.76 14.19
N VAL A 34 -23.36 -0.47 14.54
CA VAL A 34 -23.89 0.04 15.81
C VAL A 34 -24.96 1.08 15.52
N VAL A 35 -26.05 1.03 16.27
CA VAL A 35 -27.12 2.03 16.23
C VAL A 35 -27.16 2.71 17.59
N LEU A 36 -26.98 4.03 17.59
CA LEU A 36 -26.90 4.88 18.76
C LEU A 36 -28.09 5.85 18.73
N GLN A 37 -28.65 6.17 19.90
CA GLN A 37 -29.59 7.26 20.08
C GLN A 37 -29.09 8.10 21.26
N GLY A 38 -28.64 9.33 20.98
CA GLY A 38 -27.92 10.13 21.98
C GLY A 38 -26.61 9.45 22.41
N GLU A 39 -26.47 9.19 23.72
CA GLU A 39 -25.36 8.42 24.30
C GLU A 39 -25.69 6.93 24.50
N ASP A 40 -26.93 6.51 24.24
CA ASP A 40 -27.39 5.14 24.45
C ASP A 40 -27.20 4.27 23.21
N THR A 41 -26.56 3.11 23.40
CA THR A 41 -26.45 2.09 22.37
C THR A 41 -27.75 1.29 22.27
N LEU A 42 -28.48 1.48 21.17
CA LEU A 42 -29.72 0.74 20.88
C LEU A 42 -29.42 -0.66 20.34
N TYR A 43 -28.37 -0.81 19.52
CA TYR A 43 -28.04 -2.08 18.91
C TYR A 43 -26.56 -2.20 18.53
N GLU A 44 -25.97 -3.36 18.79
CA GLU A 44 -24.63 -3.74 18.33
C GLU A 44 -24.68 -5.12 17.67
N THR A 45 -24.14 -5.23 16.45
CA THR A 45 -23.92 -6.55 15.82
C THR A 45 -22.87 -7.38 16.59
N HIS A 46 -21.95 -6.72 17.30
CA HIS A 46 -20.85 -7.34 18.04
C HIS A 46 -20.70 -6.72 19.43
N PRO A 47 -21.35 -7.28 20.47
CA PRO A 47 -21.41 -6.70 21.81
C PRO A 47 -20.03 -6.43 22.40
N GLY A 48 -19.78 -5.18 22.82
CA GLY A 48 -18.55 -4.77 23.48
C GLY A 48 -17.31 -4.73 22.58
N LYS A 49 -17.49 -4.81 21.24
CA LYS A 49 -16.41 -4.63 20.27
C LYS A 49 -16.60 -3.32 19.52
N ASN A 50 -15.58 -2.47 19.58
CA ASN A 50 -15.62 -1.17 18.91
C ASN A 50 -15.60 -1.36 17.38
N VAL A 51 -16.60 -0.83 16.69
CA VAL A 51 -16.72 -0.90 15.22
C VAL A 51 -15.67 -0.05 14.48
N ARG A 52 -14.91 0.77 15.21
CA ARG A 52 -13.78 1.56 14.71
C ARG A 52 -12.40 0.96 15.05
N VAL A 53 -12.33 -0.33 15.42
CA VAL A 53 -11.06 -1.00 15.79
C VAL A 53 -9.98 -0.87 14.71
N LEU A 54 -10.36 -0.99 13.43
CA LEU A 54 -9.40 -0.85 12.33
C LEU A 54 -8.91 0.60 12.16
N GLU A 55 -9.76 1.57 12.46
CA GLU A 55 -9.42 3.00 12.54
C GLU A 55 -8.43 3.28 13.68
N GLY A 56 -8.62 2.65 14.84
CA GLY A 56 -7.70 2.72 15.98
C GLY A 56 -6.33 2.06 15.74
N LEU A 57 -6.29 1.00 14.92
CA LEU A 57 -5.05 0.36 14.47
C LEU A 57 -4.30 1.22 13.44
N LEU A 58 -5.02 1.88 12.54
CA LEU A 58 -4.48 2.88 11.62
C LEU A 58 -3.96 4.12 12.38
N GLN A 59 -4.62 4.50 13.47
CA GLN A 59 -4.25 5.60 14.37
C GLN A 59 -3.19 5.24 15.43
N GLY A 60 -2.76 3.97 15.54
CA GLY A 60 -1.68 3.56 16.45
C GLY A 60 -2.03 3.54 17.94
N THR A 61 -3.31 3.56 18.30
CA THR A 61 -3.78 3.66 19.70
C THR A 61 -3.82 2.30 20.42
N ALA A 62 -3.74 1.18 19.70
CA ALA A 62 -3.88 -0.17 20.27
C ALA A 62 -2.63 -0.71 21.01
N MET A 63 -1.53 0.05 21.08
CA MET A 63 -0.34 -0.39 21.83
C MET A 63 -0.31 0.11 23.28
N SER A 64 -1.29 0.93 23.70
CA SER A 64 -1.35 1.46 25.07
C SER A 64 -2.20 0.59 26.02
N SER A 65 -2.91 -0.41 25.53
CA SER A 65 -3.79 -1.28 26.33
C SER A 65 -3.21 -2.66 26.64
N MET A 66 -2.01 -3.00 26.16
CA MET A 66 -1.35 -4.28 26.44
C MET A 66 -0.26 -4.21 27.52
N THR A 67 0.07 -3.01 28.03
CA THR A 67 1.14 -2.84 29.05
C THR A 67 0.62 -2.40 30.42
N SER A 68 -0.69 -2.27 30.60
CA SER A 68 -1.32 -1.78 31.83
C SER A 68 -2.23 -2.85 32.44
N GLN A 69 -1.69 -4.05 32.59
CA GLN A 69 -2.26 -5.06 33.49
C GLN A 69 -1.13 -5.74 34.29
N ALA A 70 -0.39 -4.92 35.02
CA ALA A 70 0.33 -5.32 36.23
C ALA A 70 0.36 -4.11 37.17
N ASP A 71 -0.03 -4.35 38.42
CA ASP A 71 0.00 -3.46 39.59
C ASP A 71 -1.15 -2.44 39.80
N SER A 72 -2.16 -3.00 40.48
CA SER A 72 -2.99 -2.50 41.57
C SER A 72 -2.78 -1.09 42.20
N CYS A 73 -3.94 -0.47 42.49
CA CYS A 73 -4.29 0.44 43.60
C CYS A 73 -3.91 1.93 43.54
N HIS A 74 -4.83 2.80 43.08
CA HIS A 74 -5.35 3.94 43.87
C HIS A 74 -6.55 4.65 43.20
N GLU A 75 -7.43 5.23 44.03
CA GLU A 75 -8.70 5.92 43.72
C GLU A 75 -8.51 7.35 43.16
N PRO A 76 -9.59 8.02 42.68
CA PRO A 76 -9.52 9.02 41.60
C PRO A 76 -9.42 10.46 42.11
N GLU A 77 -8.59 11.27 41.46
CA GLU A 77 -8.72 12.72 41.51
C GLU A 77 -9.11 13.28 40.13
N THR A 78 -10.12 14.13 40.20
CA THR A 78 -10.83 14.85 39.16
C THR A 78 -9.95 15.83 38.38
N GLY A 79 -10.04 15.79 37.04
CA GLY A 79 -9.63 16.87 36.16
C GLY A 79 -10.19 16.65 34.75
N PRO A 80 -10.93 17.62 34.15
CA PRO A 80 -11.31 17.55 32.75
C PRO A 80 -10.09 17.88 31.87
N ASP A 81 -10.19 17.63 30.56
CA ASP A 81 -9.25 18.03 29.50
C ASP A 81 -8.35 16.92 28.92
N LYS A 82 -8.95 15.88 28.33
CA LYS A 82 -8.26 15.00 27.34
C LYS A 82 -9.14 14.56 26.15
N ALA A 83 -10.03 15.42 25.66
CA ALA A 83 -10.93 15.08 24.54
C ALA A 83 -10.80 16.00 23.30
N ALA A 84 -9.71 16.76 23.14
CA ALA A 84 -9.55 17.72 22.04
C ALA A 84 -8.51 17.32 20.96
N GLY A 85 -7.94 16.12 21.02
CA GLY A 85 -6.79 15.73 20.18
C GLY A 85 -7.06 14.83 18.96
N SER A 86 -8.20 14.12 18.92
CA SER A 86 -8.46 13.08 17.90
C SER A 86 -9.16 13.60 16.65
N ASP A 87 -10.16 14.47 16.81
CA ASP A 87 -11.00 14.92 15.68
C ASP A 87 -10.26 15.88 14.75
N PHE A 88 -9.35 16.69 15.30
CA PHE A 88 -8.48 17.57 14.51
C PHE A 88 -7.49 16.77 13.65
N SER A 89 -7.00 15.62 14.14
CA SER A 89 -6.05 14.78 13.40
C SER A 89 -6.72 14.03 12.24
N LEU A 90 -7.98 13.60 12.39
CA LEU A 90 -8.69 12.85 11.34
C LEU A 90 -9.06 13.76 10.17
N ALA A 91 -9.65 14.92 10.48
CA ALA A 91 -10.01 15.92 9.47
C ALA A 91 -8.77 16.40 8.69
N GLN A 92 -7.67 16.70 9.39
CA GLN A 92 -6.40 17.08 8.74
C GLN A 92 -5.80 15.95 7.89
N MET A 93 -5.87 14.68 8.34
CA MET A 93 -5.39 13.55 7.54
C MET A 93 -6.23 13.34 6.29
N VAL A 94 -7.56 13.37 6.40
CA VAL A 94 -8.48 13.20 5.26
C VAL A 94 -8.30 14.34 4.25
N GLU A 95 -8.22 15.59 4.72
CA GLU A 95 -8.01 16.75 3.86
C GLU A 95 -6.62 16.71 3.18
N SER A 96 -5.57 16.33 3.92
CA SER A 96 -4.22 16.19 3.34
C SER A 96 -4.16 15.08 2.28
N ASN A 97 -4.86 13.97 2.49
CA ASN A 97 -4.92 12.86 1.55
C ASN A 97 -5.72 13.22 0.30
N GLN A 98 -6.86 13.91 0.45
CA GLN A 98 -7.65 14.41 -0.68
C GLN A 98 -6.85 15.42 -1.52
N SER A 99 -6.14 16.34 -0.86
CA SER A 99 -5.26 17.31 -1.52
C SER A 99 -4.12 16.63 -2.30
N LYS A 100 -3.48 15.61 -1.70
CA LYS A 100 -2.44 14.80 -2.37
C LYS A 100 -3.01 14.04 -3.56
N TRP A 101 -4.19 13.44 -3.42
CA TRP A 101 -4.87 12.71 -4.49
C TRP A 101 -5.21 13.63 -5.67
N GLU A 102 -5.85 14.78 -5.41
CA GLU A 102 -6.24 15.74 -6.45
C GLU A 102 -5.04 16.20 -7.29
N ARG A 103 -3.88 16.36 -6.66
CA ARG A 103 -2.65 16.75 -7.35
C ARG A 103 -2.02 15.62 -8.16
N ASN A 104 -2.04 14.38 -7.65
CA ASN A 104 -1.26 13.28 -8.22
C ASN A 104 -2.09 12.31 -9.09
N LYS A 105 -3.43 12.37 -9.06
CA LYS A 105 -4.32 11.43 -9.76
C LYS A 105 -3.97 11.19 -11.23
N TYR A 106 -3.57 12.24 -11.95
CA TYR A 106 -3.23 12.13 -13.37
C TYR A 106 -1.98 11.28 -13.62
N SER A 107 -0.94 11.42 -12.79
CA SER A 107 0.24 10.56 -12.86
C SER A 107 -0.08 9.09 -12.51
N ILE A 108 -0.98 8.88 -11.55
CA ILE A 108 -1.42 7.53 -11.16
C ILE A 108 -2.22 6.89 -12.30
N TYR A 109 -3.12 7.64 -12.94
CA TYR A 109 -3.85 7.17 -14.11
C TYR A 109 -2.94 6.88 -15.30
N ALA A 110 -1.90 7.70 -15.53
CA ALA A 110 -0.92 7.45 -16.58
C ALA A 110 -0.19 6.11 -16.37
N ASP A 111 0.26 5.85 -15.14
CA ASP A 111 0.91 4.57 -14.79
C ASP A 111 -0.04 3.38 -14.98
N MET A 112 -1.28 3.50 -14.48
CA MET A 112 -2.27 2.43 -14.61
C MET A 112 -2.65 2.17 -16.07
N ALA A 113 -2.78 3.23 -16.88
CA ALA A 113 -3.06 3.11 -18.31
C ALA A 113 -1.91 2.43 -19.07
N LEU A 114 -0.65 2.77 -18.75
CA LEU A 114 0.52 2.11 -19.33
C LEU A 114 0.60 0.63 -18.91
N GLY A 115 0.34 0.33 -17.65
CA GLY A 115 0.28 -1.05 -17.15
C GLY A 115 -0.83 -1.87 -17.80
N ALA A 116 -2.03 -1.28 -17.91
CA ALA A 116 -3.17 -1.91 -18.58
C ALA A 116 -2.90 -2.14 -20.07
N LEU A 117 -2.28 -1.18 -20.75
CA LEU A 117 -1.87 -1.33 -22.15
C LEU A 117 -0.91 -2.50 -22.32
N PHE A 118 0.13 -2.58 -21.48
CA PHE A 118 1.08 -3.69 -21.51
C PHE A 118 0.39 -5.05 -21.32
N PHE A 119 -0.49 -5.15 -20.32
CA PHE A 119 -1.24 -6.36 -20.05
C PHE A 119 -2.17 -6.75 -21.21
N LEU A 120 -2.93 -5.78 -21.76
CA LEU A 120 -3.85 -6.02 -22.87
C LEU A 120 -3.12 -6.50 -24.11
N VAL A 121 -2.01 -5.85 -24.47
CA VAL A 121 -1.20 -6.27 -25.61
C VAL A 121 -0.66 -7.67 -25.38
N GLY A 122 0.02 -7.92 -24.25
CA GLY A 122 0.59 -9.23 -23.96
C GLY A 122 -0.46 -10.34 -23.92
N LYS A 123 -1.68 -10.03 -23.46
CA LYS A 123 -2.78 -11.00 -23.41
C LYS A 123 -3.41 -11.25 -24.79
N LEU A 124 -3.49 -10.24 -25.65
CA LEU A 124 -4.11 -10.35 -26.98
C LEU A 124 -3.16 -10.90 -28.04
N THR A 125 -1.87 -10.59 -27.94
CA THR A 125 -0.86 -11.01 -28.93
C THR A 125 -0.10 -12.26 -28.50
N GLU A 126 -0.21 -12.68 -27.24
CA GLU A 126 0.58 -13.78 -26.63
C GLU A 126 2.10 -13.60 -26.79
N ASP A 127 2.54 -12.36 -27.04
CA ASP A 127 3.94 -11.99 -27.28
C ASP A 127 4.38 -10.92 -26.28
N LEU A 128 5.23 -11.32 -25.35
CA LEU A 128 5.77 -10.47 -24.29
C LEU A 128 6.74 -9.41 -24.82
N ALA A 129 7.50 -9.71 -25.87
CA ALA A 129 8.44 -8.77 -26.47
C ALA A 129 7.68 -7.65 -27.19
N LEU A 130 6.63 -7.99 -27.92
CA LEU A 130 5.75 -7.01 -28.56
C LEU A 130 5.05 -6.14 -27.51
N ALA A 131 4.54 -6.72 -26.42
CA ALA A 131 3.96 -5.98 -25.30
C ALA A 131 4.95 -4.98 -24.69
N ALA A 132 6.20 -5.40 -24.49
CA ALA A 132 7.25 -4.52 -23.95
C ALA A 132 7.60 -3.39 -24.91
N ILE A 133 7.70 -3.65 -26.22
CA ILE A 133 7.98 -2.63 -27.25
C ILE A 133 6.84 -1.61 -27.31
N ILE A 134 5.58 -2.06 -27.36
CA ILE A 134 4.41 -1.16 -27.40
C ILE A 134 4.31 -0.36 -26.10
N GLY A 135 4.48 -1.00 -24.95
CA GLY A 135 4.51 -0.31 -23.66
C GLY A 135 5.61 0.74 -23.59
N ALA A 136 6.80 0.43 -24.10
CA ALA A 136 7.91 1.38 -24.15
C ALA A 136 7.65 2.55 -25.10
N ALA A 137 7.06 2.29 -26.29
CA ALA A 137 6.69 3.31 -27.24
C ALA A 137 5.61 4.25 -26.67
N ALA A 138 4.60 3.70 -25.99
CA ALA A 138 3.58 4.48 -25.29
C ALA A 138 4.16 5.32 -24.16
N GLY A 139 5.08 4.75 -23.37
CA GLY A 139 5.80 5.48 -22.32
C GLY A 139 6.63 6.64 -22.86
N LEU A 140 7.35 6.43 -23.97
CA LEU A 140 8.11 7.49 -24.64
C LEU A 140 7.19 8.57 -25.23
N ALA A 141 6.05 8.16 -25.83
CA ALA A 141 5.04 9.09 -26.30
C ALA A 141 4.49 9.94 -25.14
N LEU A 142 4.30 9.36 -23.95
CA LEU A 142 3.87 10.07 -22.76
C LEU A 142 4.92 11.10 -22.29
N VAL A 143 6.21 10.79 -22.44
CA VAL A 143 7.30 11.76 -22.21
C VAL A 143 7.21 12.95 -23.17
N VAL A 144 6.88 12.70 -24.44
CA VAL A 144 6.68 13.78 -25.42
C VAL A 144 5.42 14.60 -25.10
N VAL A 145 4.32 13.93 -24.79
CA VAL A 145 3.03 14.58 -24.43
C VAL A 145 3.16 15.43 -23.18
N GLN A 146 3.97 15.01 -22.20
CA GLN A 146 4.25 15.78 -21.00
C GLN A 146 4.74 17.20 -21.30
N ARG A 147 5.44 17.42 -22.42
CA ARG A 147 5.92 18.76 -22.82
C ARG A 147 4.78 19.72 -23.17
N PHE A 148 3.63 19.19 -23.57
CA PHE A 148 2.46 19.96 -24.01
C PHE A 148 1.35 20.01 -22.96
N VAL A 149 1.42 19.18 -21.93
CA VAL A 149 0.42 19.08 -20.87
C VAL A 149 0.95 19.76 -19.60
N LYS A 150 0.14 20.66 -19.02
CA LYS A 150 0.48 21.38 -17.77
C LYS A 150 0.40 20.50 -16.52
N VAL A 151 -0.25 19.36 -16.64
CA VAL A 151 -0.44 18.38 -15.56
C VAL A 151 0.75 17.42 -15.52
N ASP A 152 1.18 17.04 -14.32
CA ASP A 152 2.27 16.07 -14.11
C ASP A 152 1.76 14.64 -14.39
N LEU A 153 2.09 14.09 -15.56
CA LEU A 153 1.80 12.71 -15.99
C LEU A 153 2.97 11.76 -15.68
N LEU A 154 4.21 12.28 -15.69
CA LEU A 154 5.44 11.51 -15.42
C LEU A 154 5.85 11.50 -13.95
N GLY A 155 5.08 12.17 -13.10
CA GLY A 155 5.28 12.26 -11.67
C GLY A 155 5.26 10.93 -10.94
N GLY A 156 4.67 9.92 -11.56
CA GLY A 156 4.61 8.54 -11.09
C GLY A 156 5.80 7.71 -11.54
N PHE A 157 5.59 6.40 -11.68
CA PHE A 157 6.60 5.44 -12.12
C PHE A 157 6.62 5.19 -13.63
N ALA A 158 5.80 5.87 -14.44
CA ALA A 158 5.72 5.70 -15.89
C ALA A 158 7.08 5.64 -16.60
N VAL A 159 7.95 6.63 -16.37
CA VAL A 159 9.29 6.68 -17.00
C VAL A 159 10.15 5.52 -16.56
N PHE A 160 10.11 5.21 -15.26
CA PHE A 160 10.89 4.12 -14.69
C PHE A 160 10.43 2.77 -15.27
N GLY A 161 9.12 2.53 -15.31
CA GLY A 161 8.52 1.35 -15.93
C GLY A 161 8.88 1.24 -17.41
N THR A 162 8.85 2.35 -18.15
CA THR A 162 9.26 2.42 -19.57
C THR A 162 10.71 1.99 -19.77
N ILE A 163 11.63 2.49 -18.95
CA ILE A 163 13.04 2.10 -19.00
C ILE A 163 13.19 0.61 -18.64
N MET A 164 12.46 0.13 -17.62
CA MET A 164 12.51 -1.27 -17.22
C MET A 164 11.95 -2.21 -18.29
N LEU A 165 10.91 -1.81 -19.03
CA LEU A 165 10.39 -2.58 -20.16
C LEU A 165 11.44 -2.72 -21.27
N LEU A 166 12.15 -1.63 -21.60
CA LEU A 166 13.23 -1.68 -22.58
C LEU A 166 14.38 -2.57 -22.15
N ILE A 167 14.79 -2.48 -20.88
CA ILE A 167 15.83 -3.36 -20.32
C ILE A 167 15.36 -4.81 -20.36
N SER A 168 14.11 -5.09 -19.94
CA SER A 168 13.52 -6.44 -19.93
C SER A 168 13.39 -7.02 -21.34
N ALA A 169 12.98 -6.22 -22.32
CA ALA A 169 12.90 -6.61 -23.72
C ALA A 169 14.30 -6.91 -24.29
N GLY A 170 15.27 -6.05 -24.04
CA GLY A 170 16.66 -6.26 -24.44
C GLY A 170 17.22 -7.56 -23.86
N PHE A 171 16.97 -7.81 -22.58
CA PHE A 171 17.38 -9.05 -21.91
C PHE A 171 16.71 -10.28 -22.55
N SER A 172 15.42 -10.19 -22.85
CA SER A 172 14.65 -11.29 -23.47
C SER A 172 15.09 -11.62 -24.89
N LEU A 173 15.63 -10.65 -25.64
CA LEU A 173 16.16 -10.85 -26.99
C LEU A 173 17.61 -11.34 -26.97
N ALA A 174 18.42 -10.87 -26.01
CA ALA A 174 19.84 -11.19 -25.93
C ALA A 174 20.15 -12.51 -25.22
N LEU A 175 19.30 -12.95 -24.29
CA LEU A 175 19.56 -14.08 -23.39
C LEU A 175 18.33 -14.99 -23.36
N GLN A 176 18.35 -16.02 -24.20
CA GLN A 176 17.23 -16.96 -24.38
C GLN A 176 17.40 -18.28 -23.64
N ASP A 177 18.54 -18.53 -22.98
CA ASP A 177 18.78 -19.79 -22.28
C ASP A 177 17.93 -19.91 -21.00
N ASP A 178 17.51 -21.12 -20.67
CA ASP A 178 16.65 -21.43 -19.51
C ASP A 178 17.22 -20.90 -18.18
N TYR A 179 18.55 -20.94 -18.03
CA TYR A 179 19.24 -20.34 -16.88
C TYR A 179 18.97 -18.82 -16.76
N TRP A 180 19.05 -18.10 -17.88
CA TRP A 180 18.82 -16.66 -17.91
C TRP A 180 17.35 -16.30 -17.72
N VAL A 181 16.42 -17.19 -18.07
CA VAL A 181 15.00 -17.05 -17.75
C VAL A 181 14.81 -17.03 -16.23
N GLN A 182 15.43 -17.96 -15.49
CA GLN A 182 15.35 -17.99 -14.02
C GLN A 182 16.05 -16.79 -13.37
N MET A 183 17.19 -16.36 -13.92
CA MET A 183 18.00 -15.27 -13.36
C MET A 183 17.50 -13.87 -13.71
N LYS A 184 16.60 -13.72 -14.68
CA LYS A 184 16.09 -12.42 -15.13
C LYS A 184 15.52 -11.60 -13.98
N SER A 185 14.72 -12.22 -13.11
CA SER A 185 14.13 -11.56 -11.93
C SER A 185 15.18 -11.15 -10.91
N THR A 186 16.20 -11.98 -10.66
CA THR A 186 17.33 -11.65 -9.79
C THR A 186 18.11 -10.45 -10.31
N VAL A 187 18.48 -10.43 -11.60
CA VAL A 187 19.27 -9.34 -12.19
C VAL A 187 18.48 -8.02 -12.15
N LEU A 188 17.22 -8.04 -12.60
CA LEU A 188 16.35 -6.86 -12.56
C LEU A 188 16.05 -6.40 -11.14
N GLY A 189 15.90 -7.34 -10.21
CA GLY A 189 15.70 -7.09 -8.78
C GLY A 189 16.90 -6.39 -8.15
N ILE A 190 18.12 -6.89 -8.36
CA ILE A 190 19.36 -6.27 -7.87
C ILE A 190 19.55 -4.89 -8.49
N PHE A 191 19.31 -4.75 -9.79
CA PHE A 191 19.42 -3.46 -10.48
C PHE A 191 18.45 -2.43 -9.90
N THR A 192 17.18 -2.81 -9.75
CA THR A 192 16.14 -1.94 -9.15
C THR A 192 16.47 -1.60 -7.71
N ALA A 193 16.85 -2.60 -6.91
CA ALA A 193 17.24 -2.39 -5.52
C ALA A 193 18.43 -1.44 -5.39
N SER A 194 19.42 -1.53 -6.29
CA SER A 194 20.57 -0.64 -6.31
C SER A 194 20.15 0.82 -6.57
N LEU A 195 19.26 1.06 -7.52
CA LEU A 195 18.72 2.40 -7.80
C LEU A 195 17.98 2.98 -6.59
N PHE A 196 17.14 2.17 -5.95
CA PHE A 196 16.42 2.56 -4.73
C PHE A 196 17.35 2.80 -3.55
N MET A 197 18.40 1.97 -3.40
CA MET A 197 19.39 2.12 -2.34
C MET A 197 20.20 3.41 -2.52
N ILE A 198 20.64 3.71 -3.74
CA ILE A 198 21.35 4.94 -4.06
C ILE A 198 20.45 6.15 -3.77
N ASP A 199 19.19 6.12 -4.19
CA ASP A 199 18.25 7.20 -3.92
C ASP A 199 18.01 7.37 -2.40
N GLY A 200 17.80 6.28 -1.67
CA GLY A 200 17.55 6.29 -0.23
C GLY A 200 18.74 6.80 0.58
N VAL A 201 19.96 6.35 0.26
CA VAL A 201 21.17 6.70 1.01
C VAL A 201 21.72 8.07 0.60
N VAL A 202 21.87 8.32 -0.71
CA VAL A 202 22.54 9.53 -1.23
C VAL A 202 21.58 10.70 -1.34
N ARG A 203 20.33 10.46 -1.75
CA ARG A 203 19.34 11.51 -2.02
C ARG A 203 18.21 11.54 -0.99
N GLN A 204 18.31 10.76 0.09
CA GLN A 204 17.29 10.68 1.15
C GLN A 204 15.89 10.33 0.61
N GLY A 205 15.82 9.56 -0.49
CA GLY A 205 14.58 9.14 -1.12
C GLY A 205 13.87 10.20 -1.95
N ALA A 206 14.56 11.30 -2.32
CA ALA A 206 13.95 12.44 -3.01
C ALA A 206 13.31 12.10 -4.37
N TYR A 207 13.71 10.99 -5.01
CA TYR A 207 13.16 10.60 -6.31
C TYR A 207 12.17 9.44 -6.21
N PHE A 208 12.59 8.28 -5.73
CA PHE A 208 11.75 7.08 -5.65
C PHE A 208 10.91 7.06 -4.39
N GLY A 209 11.48 7.41 -3.23
CA GLY A 209 10.73 7.49 -1.98
C GLY A 209 9.58 8.49 -2.03
N ALA A 210 9.83 9.67 -2.59
CA ALA A 210 8.83 10.71 -2.83
C ALA A 210 7.74 10.28 -3.81
N ARG A 211 8.03 9.36 -4.74
CA ARG A 211 7.02 8.79 -5.65
C ARG A 211 6.16 7.75 -4.97
N ILE A 212 6.74 6.84 -4.19
CA ILE A 212 5.96 5.83 -3.45
C ILE A 212 4.91 6.52 -2.58
N GLU A 213 5.28 7.62 -1.90
CA GLU A 213 4.34 8.36 -1.06
C GLU A 213 3.09 8.84 -1.83
N ARG A 214 3.18 9.10 -3.14
CA ARG A 214 2.03 9.54 -3.96
C ARG A 214 0.92 8.49 -4.06
N TYR A 215 1.25 7.21 -3.87
CA TYR A 215 0.31 6.08 -3.94
C TYR A 215 -0.14 5.62 -2.55
N MET A 216 0.45 6.19 -1.49
CA MET A 216 0.19 5.75 -0.13
C MET A 216 -0.81 6.68 0.56
N PRO A 217 -1.78 6.13 1.32
CA PRO A 217 -2.75 6.93 2.07
C PRO A 217 -2.16 7.54 3.35
N MET A 218 -0.86 7.37 3.59
CA MET A 218 -0.18 7.71 4.85
C MET A 218 1.16 8.37 4.58
N PRO A 219 1.59 9.32 5.43
CA PRO A 219 2.88 9.98 5.29
C PRO A 219 4.03 9.02 5.63
N LEU A 220 5.03 8.97 4.74
CA LEU A 220 6.21 8.11 4.87
C LEU A 220 7.50 8.93 4.86
N HIS A 221 8.52 8.45 5.58
CA HIS A 221 9.89 8.93 5.45
C HIS A 221 10.49 8.45 4.13
N HIS A 222 10.74 9.37 3.19
CA HIS A 222 11.19 9.04 1.83
C HIS A 222 12.47 8.20 1.80
N GLY A 223 13.48 8.55 2.59
CA GLY A 223 14.73 7.80 2.66
C GLY A 223 14.53 6.39 3.21
N ARG A 224 13.72 6.25 4.28
CA ARG A 224 13.44 4.94 4.88
C ARG A 224 12.65 4.04 3.94
N ILE A 225 11.60 4.55 3.28
CA ILE A 225 10.84 3.73 2.34
C ILE A 225 11.72 3.30 1.16
N ALA A 226 12.58 4.18 0.64
CA ALA A 226 13.50 3.82 -0.46
C ALA A 226 14.50 2.73 -0.04
N ILE A 227 15.11 2.85 1.14
CA ILE A 227 16.02 1.83 1.71
C ILE A 227 15.28 0.52 2.02
N GLY A 228 14.07 0.61 2.58
CA GLY A 228 13.30 -0.58 2.93
C GLY A 228 12.93 -1.38 1.68
N ILE A 229 12.48 -0.71 0.62
CA ILE A 229 12.16 -1.35 -0.66
C ILE A 229 13.40 -1.94 -1.34
N SER A 230 14.56 -1.27 -1.25
CA SER A 230 15.80 -1.85 -1.78
C SER A 230 16.23 -3.10 -1.02
N LEU A 231 16.13 -3.11 0.31
CA LEU A 231 16.42 -4.30 1.11
C LEU A 231 15.47 -5.45 0.79
N THR A 232 14.17 -5.18 0.63
CA THR A 232 13.21 -6.17 0.15
C THR A 232 13.63 -6.72 -1.21
N GLY A 233 13.94 -5.85 -2.18
CA GLY A 233 14.39 -6.27 -3.50
C GLY A 233 15.65 -7.14 -3.48
N LEU A 234 16.63 -6.82 -2.62
CA LEU A 234 17.84 -7.64 -2.44
C LEU A 234 17.53 -9.00 -1.83
N VAL A 235 16.68 -9.06 -0.80
CA VAL A 235 16.27 -10.32 -0.17
C VAL A 235 15.50 -11.20 -1.14
N MET A 236 14.58 -10.63 -1.92
CA MET A 236 13.82 -11.38 -2.93
C MET A 236 14.75 -11.87 -4.06
N ALA A 237 15.65 -11.01 -4.55
CA ALA A 237 16.60 -11.40 -5.60
C ALA A 237 17.56 -12.50 -5.14
N TYR A 238 18.04 -12.42 -3.89
CA TYR A 238 18.85 -13.46 -3.27
C TYR A 238 18.05 -14.74 -3.06
N GLY A 239 16.81 -14.64 -2.60
CA GLY A 239 15.90 -15.78 -2.46
C GLY A 239 15.70 -16.51 -3.78
N ASN A 240 15.41 -15.79 -4.87
CA ASN A 240 15.28 -16.36 -6.21
C ASN A 240 16.58 -17.03 -6.67
N TYR A 241 17.73 -16.36 -6.51
CA TYR A 241 19.04 -16.93 -6.85
C TYR A 241 19.32 -18.22 -6.08
N PHE A 242 19.11 -18.20 -4.76
CA PHE A 242 19.34 -19.34 -3.88
C PHE A 242 18.44 -20.52 -4.27
N VAL A 243 17.15 -20.26 -4.53
CA VAL A 243 16.22 -21.31 -4.92
C VAL A 243 16.59 -21.90 -6.29
N ALA A 244 16.90 -21.06 -7.27
CA ALA A 244 17.26 -21.51 -8.61
C ALA A 244 18.55 -22.34 -8.64
N GLU A 245 19.57 -21.98 -7.85
CA GLU A 245 20.86 -22.67 -7.86
C GLU A 245 20.86 -23.98 -7.04
N ASN A 246 20.02 -24.07 -5.99
CA ASN A 246 20.08 -25.16 -5.02
C ASN A 246 18.91 -26.17 -5.10
N PHE A 247 17.87 -25.87 -5.87
CA PHE A 247 16.67 -26.70 -5.96
C PHE A 247 16.32 -27.05 -7.41
N SER A 248 15.33 -27.93 -7.59
CA SER A 248 14.82 -28.27 -8.92
C SER A 248 13.97 -27.16 -9.53
N GLU A 249 13.82 -27.19 -10.85
CA GLU A 249 12.98 -26.25 -11.60
C GLU A 249 11.51 -26.28 -11.15
N ASP A 250 10.96 -27.46 -10.88
CA ASP A 250 9.59 -27.61 -10.34
C ASP A 250 9.41 -26.89 -9.00
N PHE A 251 10.43 -26.94 -8.13
CA PHE A 251 10.41 -26.24 -6.87
C PHE A 251 10.57 -24.73 -7.07
N TRP A 252 11.45 -24.31 -7.98
CA TRP A 252 11.60 -22.89 -8.34
C TRP A 252 10.31 -22.29 -8.91
N LEU A 253 9.59 -23.01 -9.77
CA LEU A 253 8.27 -22.60 -10.27
C LEU A 253 7.25 -22.47 -9.13
N THR A 254 7.25 -23.42 -8.19
CA THR A 254 6.40 -23.35 -7.00
C THR A 254 6.73 -22.14 -6.14
N TYR A 255 8.02 -21.88 -5.91
CA TYR A 255 8.51 -20.75 -5.14
C TYR A 255 8.08 -19.42 -5.75
N THR A 256 8.38 -19.21 -7.04
CA THR A 256 8.08 -17.96 -7.76
C THR A 256 6.58 -17.73 -7.93
N THR A 257 5.78 -18.79 -8.03
CA THR A 257 4.32 -18.68 -8.20
C THR A 257 3.58 -18.44 -6.88
N PHE A 258 3.96 -19.14 -5.81
CA PHE A 258 3.15 -19.19 -4.59
C PHE A 258 3.81 -18.58 -3.36
N LEU A 259 5.14 -18.57 -3.27
CA LEU A 259 5.86 -18.07 -2.09
C LEU A 259 6.37 -16.64 -2.27
N ASP A 260 6.79 -16.28 -3.48
CA ASP A 260 7.36 -14.98 -3.79
C ASP A 260 6.41 -13.82 -3.47
N ILE A 261 5.14 -13.93 -3.87
CA ILE A 261 4.12 -12.91 -3.61
C ILE A 261 3.83 -12.75 -2.11
N PRO A 262 3.50 -13.80 -1.32
CA PRO A 262 3.29 -13.64 0.12
C PRO A 262 4.49 -13.09 0.87
N VAL A 263 5.70 -13.54 0.54
CA VAL A 263 6.94 -13.06 1.20
C VAL A 263 7.19 -11.60 0.88
N SER A 264 7.15 -11.23 -0.40
CA SER A 264 7.34 -9.84 -0.82
C SER A 264 6.28 -8.90 -0.22
N MET A 265 5.03 -9.36 -0.14
CA MET A 265 3.93 -8.64 0.50
C MET A 265 4.17 -8.43 2.00
N ALA A 266 4.56 -9.47 2.73
CA ALA A 266 4.87 -9.38 4.16
C ALA A 266 6.03 -8.41 4.43
N MET A 267 7.09 -8.50 3.62
CA MET A 267 8.23 -7.58 3.71
C MET A 267 7.83 -6.14 3.36
N PHE A 268 7.02 -5.94 2.33
CA PHE A 268 6.52 -4.62 1.96
C PHE A 268 5.74 -3.99 3.12
N TYR A 269 4.84 -4.73 3.77
CA TYR A 269 4.12 -4.23 4.94
C TYR A 269 5.05 -3.92 6.11
N ALA A 270 6.03 -4.77 6.40
CA ALA A 270 7.02 -4.51 7.43
C ALA A 270 7.82 -3.22 7.15
N VAL A 271 8.19 -2.99 5.88
CA VAL A 271 8.87 -1.78 5.43
C VAL A 271 7.98 -0.55 5.56
N VAL A 272 6.73 -0.61 5.13
CA VAL A 272 5.77 0.51 5.26
C VAL A 272 5.56 0.86 6.73
N TYR A 273 5.40 -0.15 7.59
CA TYR A 273 5.29 0.04 9.03
C TYR A 273 6.52 0.75 9.62
N TRP A 274 7.73 0.33 9.21
CA TRP A 274 8.98 0.94 9.63
C TRP A 274 9.20 2.36 9.09
N ALA A 275 8.75 2.63 7.86
CA ALA A 275 8.92 3.90 7.18
C ALA A 275 7.85 4.95 7.53
N ARG A 276 6.77 4.55 8.23
CA ARG A 276 5.69 5.45 8.66
C ARG A 276 6.21 6.61 9.49
N LYS A 277 5.81 7.85 9.14
CA LYS A 277 6.05 9.03 9.99
C LYS A 277 5.18 8.95 11.24
N LYS A 278 5.76 9.18 12.41
CA LYS A 278 5.03 9.30 13.67
C LYS A 278 4.63 10.76 13.91
N PRO A 279 3.55 11.04 14.66
CA PRO A 279 3.15 12.42 14.98
C PRO A 279 4.23 13.26 15.66
N THR A 280 5.19 12.61 16.30
CA THR A 280 6.34 13.24 16.99
C THR A 280 7.55 13.49 16.10
N ASP A 281 7.54 13.05 14.84
CA ASP A 281 8.66 13.29 13.93
C ASP A 281 8.67 14.76 13.47
N PRO A 282 9.83 15.44 13.43
CA PRO A 282 9.93 16.77 12.87
C PRO A 282 9.50 16.77 11.39
N ALA A 283 8.82 17.86 10.99
CA ALA A 283 8.24 18.03 9.66
C ALA A 283 9.29 17.95 8.54
#